data_AF-A0A935HF96-F1
#
_entry.id   AF-A0A935HF96-F1
#
_cell.length_a   1.000
_cell.length_b   1.000
_cell.length_c   1.000
_cell.angle_alpha   90.00
_cell.angle_beta   90.00
_cell.angle_gamma   90.00
#
_symmetry.space_group_name_H-M   'P 1'
#
loop_
_entity.id
_entity.type
_entity.pdbx_description
1 polymer ?
#
loop_
_entity_poly.entity_id
_entity_poly.type
_entity_poly.pdbx_seq_one_letter_code
_entity_poly.pdbx_strand_id
1 'polypeptide(L)' 'MVSRTISNKAYLPFSIVYFEEFETREEAIRRERYFKTAAGRKFLKKKIID' A
#
# COMPACT_ATOMS: atom_id res chain seq x y z
N MET A 1 -12.69 -19.64 -25.68
CA MET A 1 -12.94 -18.62 -24.63
C MET A 1 -11.60 -18.13 -24.13
N VAL A 2 -11.24 -16.86 -24.36
CA VAL A 2 -9.98 -16.30 -23.86
C VAL A 2 -10.23 -15.77 -22.45
N SER A 3 -9.51 -16.28 -21.45
CA SER A 3 -9.54 -15.75 -20.10
C SER A 3 -8.90 -14.36 -20.11
N ARG A 4 -9.63 -13.37 -19.59
CA ARG A 4 -9.15 -11.98 -19.52
C ARG A 4 -8.24 -11.88 -18.30
N THR A 5 -6.96 -11.56 -18.50
CA THR A 5 -6.01 -11.34 -17.40
C THR A 5 -6.40 -10.07 -16.63
N ILE A 6 -6.72 -10.20 -15.35
CA ILE A 6 -6.95 -9.04 -14.47
C ILE A 6 -5.58 -8.39 -14.23
N SER A 7 -5.41 -7.16 -14.70
CA SER A 7 -4.17 -6.40 -14.51
C SER A 7 -4.48 -5.00 -14.00
N ASN A 8 -3.52 -4.40 -13.32
CA ASN A 8 -3.58 -3.04 -12.82
C ASN A 8 -3.11 -1.99 -13.85
N LYS A 9 -2.64 -2.44 -15.03
CA LYS A 9 -2.06 -1.57 -16.07
C LYS A 9 -3.05 -0.51 -16.59
N ALA A 10 -4.34 -0.83 -16.60
CA ALA A 10 -5.38 0.10 -17.07
C ALA A 10 -5.66 1.26 -16.11
N TYR A 11 -5.18 1.19 -14.85
CA TYR A 11 -5.45 2.20 -13.82
C TYR A 11 -4.28 3.16 -13.58
N LEU A 12 -3.24 3.11 -14.43
CA LEU A 12 -2.17 4.10 -14.40
C LEU A 12 -2.69 5.48 -14.83
N PRO A 13 -2.13 6.58 -14.30
CA PRO A 13 -0.95 6.63 -13.43
C PRO A 13 -1.26 6.41 -11.94
N PHE A 14 -0.35 5.75 -11.22
CA PHE A 14 -0.41 5.65 -9.75
C PHE A 14 0.43 6.75 -9.11
N SER A 15 -0.10 7.39 -8.06
CA SER A 15 0.60 8.36 -7.23
C SER A 15 0.95 7.77 -5.86
N ILE A 16 2.11 8.11 -5.32
CA ILE A 16 2.50 7.75 -3.95
C ILE A 16 1.78 8.69 -2.99
N VAL A 17 0.91 8.14 -2.14
CA VAL A 17 0.11 8.91 -1.17
C VAL A 17 0.69 8.90 0.25
N TYR A 18 1.59 7.96 0.55
CA TYR A 18 2.26 7.82 1.84
C TYR A 18 3.54 7.02 1.67
N PHE A 19 4.64 7.51 2.23
CA PHE A 19 5.90 6.79 2.36
C PHE A 19 6.59 7.17 3.67
N GLU A 20 7.44 6.29 4.15
CA GLU A 20 8.26 6.49 5.35
C GLU A 20 9.54 5.66 5.20
N GLU A 21 10.62 6.15 5.81
CA GLU A 21 11.95 5.54 5.71
C GLU A 21 12.31 4.83 7.02
N PHE A 22 13.09 3.75 6.90
CA PHE A 22 13.58 2.96 8.03
C PHE A 22 15.05 2.62 7.81
N GLU A 23 15.79 2.47 8.90
CA GLU A 23 17.21 2.11 8.86
C GLU A 23 17.43 0.66 8.43
N THR A 24 16.50 -0.23 8.82
CA THR A 24 16.61 -1.65 8.50
C THR A 24 15.45 -2.17 7.64
N ARG A 25 15.76 -3.19 6.84
CA ARG A 25 14.75 -3.91 6.04
C ARG A 25 13.69 -4.57 6.92
N GLU A 26 14.08 -5.07 8.10
CA GLU A 26 13.15 -5.75 9.01
C GLU A 26 12.07 -4.80 9.55
N GLU A 27 12.45 -3.57 9.90
CA GLU A 27 11.53 -2.54 10.34
C GLU A 27 10.55 -2.14 9.23
N ALA A 28 11.06 -1.92 8.02
CA ALA A 28 10.24 -1.63 6.85
C ALA A 28 9.21 -2.75 6.59
N ILE A 29 9.63 -4.01 6.66
CA ILE A 29 8.73 -5.17 6.48
C ILE A 29 7.70 -5.25 7.61
N ARG A 30 8.11 -5.07 8.87
CA ARG A 30 7.20 -5.08 10.03
C ARG A 30 6.11 -4.03 9.86
N ARG A 31 6.49 -2.86 9.34
CA ARG A 31 5.60 -1.75 9.09
C ARG A 31 4.66 -1.98 7.91
N GLU A 32 5.16 -2.52 6.80
CA GLU A 32 4.33 -2.94 5.67
C GLU A 32 3.26 -3.96 6.12
N ARG A 33 3.66 -4.93 6.95
CA ARG A 33 2.74 -5.91 7.54
C ARG A 33 1.70 -5.24 8.43
N TYR A 34 2.10 -4.26 9.25
CA TYR A 34 1.16 -3.49 10.06
C TYR A 34 0.09 -2.80 9.19
N PHE A 35 0.46 -2.19 8.06
CA PHE A 35 -0.50 -1.54 7.15
C PHE A 35 -1.54 -2.48 6.55
N LYS A 36 -1.24 -3.78 6.48
CA LYS A 36 -2.17 -4.82 6.05
C LYS A 36 -3.15 -5.26 7.15
N THR A 37 -3.02 -4.76 8.38
CA THR A 37 -3.96 -5.03 9.50
C THR A 37 -5.14 -4.05 9.49
N ALA A 38 -6.20 -4.35 10.27
CA ALA A 38 -7.33 -3.44 10.43
C ALA A 38 -6.93 -2.08 11.03
N ALA A 39 -6.05 -2.07 12.03
CA ALA A 39 -5.53 -0.84 12.64
C ALA A 39 -4.67 -0.05 11.64
N GLY A 40 -3.80 -0.73 10.90
CA GLY A 40 -2.96 -0.07 9.89
C GLY A 40 -3.75 0.53 8.74
N ARG A 41 -4.82 -0.12 8.28
CA ARG A 41 -5.74 0.49 7.29
C ARG A 41 -6.42 1.74 7.82
N LYS A 42 -6.85 1.75 9.09
CA LYS A 42 -7.41 2.96 9.73
C LYS A 42 -6.38 4.08 9.81
N PHE A 43 -5.14 3.76 10.15
CA PHE A 43 -4.03 4.71 10.16
C PHE A 43 -3.81 5.34 8.77
N LEU A 44 -3.69 4.51 7.72
CA LEU A 44 -3.50 5.00 6.34
C LEU A 44 -4.69 5.84 5.88
N LYS A 45 -5.92 5.41 6.18
CA LYS A 45 -7.13 6.18 5.85
C LYS A 45 -7.08 7.58 6.44
N LYS A 46 -6.64 7.70 7.71
CA LYS A 46 -6.46 9.01 8.37
C LYS A 46 -5.34 9.83 7.72
N LYS A 47 -4.26 9.20 7.23
CA LYS A 47 -3.15 9.92 6.58
C LYS A 47 -3.42 10.37 5.14
N ILE A 48 -4.34 9.71 4.43
CA ILE A 48 -4.60 9.97 2.99
C ILE A 48 -5.84 10.88 2.79
N ILE A 49 -6.81 10.85 3.71
CA ILE A 49 -8.10 11.55 3.55
C ILE A 49 -8.17 12.87 4.33
N ASP A 50 -7.29 13.09 5.32
CA ASP A 50 -7.07 14.42 5.91
C ASP A 50 -6.15 15.28 5.03
#